data_AF-A0A1L3GRR6-F1
#
_entry.id   AF-A0A1L3GRR6-F1
#
_cell.length_a   1.000
_cell.length_b   1.000
_cell.length_c   1.000
_cell.angle_alpha   90.00
_cell.angle_beta   90.00
_cell.angle_gamma   90.00
#
_symmetry.space_group_name_H-M   'P 1'
#
loop_
_entity.id
_entity.type
_entity.pdbx_description
1 polymer ?
#
loop_
_entity_poly.entity_id
_entity_poly.type
_entity_poly.pdbx_seq_one_letter_code
_entity_poly.pdbx_strand_id
1 'polypeptide(L)'
;MNHPEPAETKQNRSRSLLRLSKAARVKELNALPVEERLAMIHSAQGKDKYSLLLDAADGQQLLQILPPQDLFLLIKELGREDSRDLVAMASMDQVTVCIDLDSWQGDQLDDETSLDWLLAALGGRKKSSCRDCMILILIFLY
;
A
#
# COMPACT_ATOMS: atom_id res chain seq x y z
N MET A 1 -15.75 23.50 -18.24
CA MET A 1 -16.24 23.42 -16.85
C MET A 1 -16.40 21.95 -16.51
N ASN A 2 -15.43 21.35 -15.81
CA ASN A 2 -15.58 20.00 -15.26
C ASN A 2 -16.24 20.16 -13.89
N HIS A 3 -17.54 19.87 -13.79
CA HIS A 3 -18.18 19.75 -12.49
C HIS A 3 -17.65 18.49 -11.80
N PRO A 4 -17.12 18.59 -10.56
CA PRO A 4 -16.74 17.40 -9.83
C PRO A 4 -18.00 16.57 -9.58
N GLU A 5 -17.98 15.33 -10.06
CA GLU A 5 -19.02 14.35 -9.75
C GLU A 5 -19.10 14.16 -8.22
N PRO A 6 -20.30 14.19 -7.61
CA PRO A 6 -20.46 14.16 -6.16
C PRO A 6 -19.88 12.88 -5.55
N ALA A 7 -19.28 13.00 -4.35
CA ALA A 7 -18.58 11.92 -3.66
C ALA A 7 -19.45 10.67 -3.42
N GLU A 8 -20.77 10.85 -3.22
CA GLU A 8 -21.73 9.75 -3.07
C GLU A 8 -21.82 8.86 -4.32
N THR A 9 -21.73 9.45 -5.53
CA THR A 9 -21.76 8.68 -6.78
C THR A 9 -20.50 7.83 -6.94
N LYS A 10 -19.34 8.39 -6.58
CA LYS A 10 -18.06 7.67 -6.63
C LYS A 10 -18.05 6.48 -5.66
N GLN A 11 -18.59 6.65 -4.46
CA GLN A 11 -18.67 5.57 -3.49
C GLN A 11 -19.70 4.49 -3.86
N ASN A 12 -20.80 4.86 -4.50
CA ASN A 12 -21.75 3.88 -5.05
C ASN A 12 -21.14 3.07 -6.19
N ARG A 13 -20.30 3.70 -7.03
CA ARG A 13 -19.61 3.05 -8.15
C ARG A 13 -18.51 2.09 -7.70
N SER A 14 -17.70 2.44 -6.70
CA SER A 14 -16.70 1.51 -6.16
C SER A 14 -17.36 0.25 -5.59
N ARG A 15 -18.48 0.42 -4.85
CA ARG A 15 -19.27 -0.70 -4.31
C ARG A 15 -19.89 -1.58 -5.40
N SER A 16 -20.31 -1.02 -6.53
CA SER A 16 -20.85 -1.82 -7.62
C SER A 16 -19.76 -2.66 -8.30
N LEU A 17 -18.55 -2.10 -8.50
CA LEU A 17 -17.41 -2.84 -9.05
C LEU A 17 -16.98 -4.01 -8.16
N LEU A 18 -16.92 -3.80 -6.84
CA LEU A 18 -16.51 -4.83 -5.87
C LEU A 18 -17.46 -6.03 -5.80
N ARG A 19 -18.71 -5.87 -6.26
CA ARG A 19 -19.69 -6.97 -6.37
C ARG A 19 -19.51 -7.82 -7.63
N LEU A 20 -18.77 -7.32 -8.63
CA LEU A 20 -18.52 -8.06 -9.86
C LEU A 20 -17.58 -9.24 -9.59
N SER A 21 -17.60 -10.24 -10.49
CA SER A 21 -16.54 -11.25 -10.51
C SER A 21 -15.18 -10.57 -10.71
N LYS A 22 -14.10 -11.17 -10.19
CA LYS A 22 -12.75 -10.60 -10.31
C LYS A 22 -12.40 -10.22 -11.76
N ALA A 23 -12.66 -11.11 -12.72
CA ALA A 23 -12.38 -10.84 -14.13
C ALA A 23 -13.13 -9.62 -14.68
N ALA A 24 -14.42 -9.47 -14.32
CA ALA A 24 -15.21 -8.32 -14.72
C ALA A 24 -14.74 -7.04 -14.01
N ARG A 25 -14.43 -7.11 -12.70
CA ARG A 25 -13.90 -5.97 -11.94
C ARG A 25 -12.58 -5.46 -12.52
N VAL A 26 -11.62 -6.33 -12.82
CA VAL A 26 -10.36 -5.96 -13.50
C VAL A 26 -10.65 -5.24 -14.82
N LYS A 27 -11.51 -5.82 -15.67
CA LYS A 27 -11.80 -5.24 -16.98
C LYS A 27 -12.44 -3.85 -16.86
N GLU A 28 -13.48 -3.72 -16.04
CA GLU A 28 -14.22 -2.47 -15.88
C GLU A 28 -13.37 -1.41 -15.18
N LEU A 29 -12.62 -1.77 -14.14
CA LEU A 29 -11.72 -0.85 -13.44
C LEU A 29 -10.70 -0.26 -14.41
N ASN A 30 -10.04 -1.11 -15.21
CA ASN A 30 -9.00 -0.68 -16.14
C ASN A 30 -9.52 0.02 -17.40
N ALA A 31 -10.84 0.04 -17.63
CA ALA A 31 -11.46 0.86 -18.68
C ALA A 31 -11.68 2.32 -18.24
N LEU A 32 -11.48 2.63 -16.96
CA LEU A 32 -11.71 3.97 -16.40
C LEU A 32 -10.45 4.86 -16.51
N PRO A 33 -10.62 6.19 -16.58
CA PRO A 33 -9.52 7.12 -16.46
C PRO A 33 -8.73 6.96 -15.14
N VAL A 34 -7.43 7.27 -15.17
CA VAL A 34 -6.52 7.18 -14.01
C VAL A 34 -7.08 7.93 -12.80
N GLU A 35 -7.60 9.14 -13.02
CA GLU A 35 -8.12 10.01 -11.98
C GLU A 35 -9.34 9.42 -11.28
N GLU A 36 -10.19 8.70 -12.03
CA GLU A 36 -11.37 8.04 -11.50
C GLU A 36 -10.98 6.80 -10.68
N ARG A 37 -10.02 6.01 -11.18
CA ARG A 37 -9.44 4.88 -10.43
C ARG A 37 -8.81 5.33 -9.13
N LEU A 38 -8.00 6.39 -9.17
CA LEU A 38 -7.35 6.97 -7.99
C LEU A 38 -8.39 7.45 -6.97
N ALA A 39 -9.43 8.15 -7.41
CA ALA A 39 -10.50 8.62 -6.53
C ALA A 39 -11.23 7.46 -5.85
N MET A 40 -11.52 6.38 -6.58
CA MET A 40 -12.13 5.18 -5.99
C MET A 40 -11.21 4.50 -4.99
N ILE A 41 -9.93 4.30 -5.31
CA ILE A 41 -8.94 3.70 -4.41
C ILE A 41 -8.80 4.53 -3.13
N HIS A 42 -8.68 5.85 -3.26
CA HIS A 42 -8.58 6.76 -2.12
C HIS A 42 -9.78 6.64 -1.17
N SER A 43 -10.99 6.48 -1.72
CA SER A 43 -12.22 6.37 -0.93
C SER A 43 -12.49 4.97 -0.33
N ALA A 44 -11.83 3.94 -0.83
CA ALA A 44 -11.98 2.57 -0.35
C ALA A 44 -11.24 2.35 0.99
N GLN A 45 -11.53 1.26 1.70
CA GLN A 45 -10.88 0.90 2.96
C GLN A 45 -10.56 -0.60 2.99
N GLY A 46 -9.61 -1.01 3.85
CA GLY A 46 -9.23 -2.40 4.07
C GLY A 46 -9.12 -3.26 2.81
N LYS A 47 -9.83 -4.40 2.84
CA LYS A 47 -9.78 -5.40 1.75
C LYS A 47 -10.29 -4.86 0.42
N ASP A 48 -11.17 -3.87 0.43
CA ASP A 48 -11.68 -3.25 -0.80
C ASP A 48 -10.60 -2.39 -1.46
N LYS A 49 -9.90 -1.55 -0.67
CA LYS A 49 -8.75 -0.76 -1.16
C LYS A 49 -7.65 -1.68 -1.69
N TYR A 50 -7.30 -2.73 -0.93
CA TYR A 50 -6.36 -3.77 -1.34
C TYR A 50 -6.74 -4.39 -2.69
N SER A 51 -7.99 -4.83 -2.81
CA SER A 51 -8.47 -5.51 -4.00
C SER A 51 -8.44 -4.59 -5.22
N LEU A 52 -8.81 -3.31 -5.07
CA LEU A 52 -8.75 -2.34 -6.17
C LEU A 52 -7.31 -2.05 -6.60
N LEU A 53 -6.38 -1.93 -5.65
CA LEU A 53 -4.95 -1.75 -5.94
C LEU A 53 -4.36 -2.92 -6.73
N LEU A 54 -4.65 -4.16 -6.34
CA LEU A 54 -4.13 -5.35 -7.05
C LEU A 54 -4.81 -5.66 -8.39
N ASP A 55 -6.05 -5.21 -8.58
CA ASP A 55 -6.77 -5.42 -9.84
C ASP A 55 -6.49 -4.31 -10.87
N ALA A 56 -5.93 -3.18 -10.46
CA ALA A 56 -5.53 -2.09 -11.35
C ALA A 56 -4.21 -2.43 -12.07
N ALA A 57 -4.18 -2.25 -13.39
CA ALA A 57 -3.00 -2.51 -14.22
C ALA A 57 -1.81 -1.57 -13.87
N ASP A 58 -2.13 -0.39 -13.35
CA ASP A 58 -1.21 0.63 -12.83
C ASP A 58 -1.28 0.73 -11.30
N GLY A 59 -1.60 -0.39 -10.63
CA GLY A 59 -1.78 -0.45 -9.18
C GLY A 59 -0.59 0.07 -8.38
N GLN A 60 0.63 -0.21 -8.85
CA GLN A 60 1.86 0.31 -8.24
C GLN A 60 1.92 1.84 -8.30
N GLN A 61 1.66 2.43 -9.48
CA GLN A 61 1.68 3.88 -9.67
C GLN A 61 0.59 4.55 -8.82
N LEU A 62 -0.61 3.96 -8.79
CA LEU A 62 -1.73 4.45 -7.98
C LEU A 62 -1.41 4.38 -6.48
N LEU A 63 -0.78 3.29 -6.01
CA LEU A 63 -0.33 3.15 -4.63
C LEU A 63 0.66 4.26 -4.26
N GLN A 64 1.65 4.51 -5.12
CA GLN A 64 2.72 5.47 -4.85
C GLN A 64 2.26 6.93 -4.83
N ILE A 65 1.10 7.22 -5.42
CA ILE A 65 0.44 8.53 -5.32
C ILE A 65 -0.26 8.72 -3.96
N LEU A 66 -0.65 7.63 -3.28
CA LEU A 66 -1.31 7.73 -1.98
C LEU A 66 -0.35 8.26 -0.90
N PRO A 67 -0.87 9.01 0.09
CA PRO A 67 -0.07 9.42 1.24
C PRO A 67 0.61 8.22 1.92
N PRO A 68 1.89 8.32 2.32
CA PRO A 68 2.59 7.25 3.05
C PRO A 68 1.84 6.70 4.26
N GLN A 69 1.16 7.58 5.00
CA GLN A 69 0.38 7.20 6.19
C GLN A 69 -0.84 6.35 5.82
N ASP A 70 -1.44 6.55 4.64
CA ASP A 70 -2.57 5.73 4.17
C ASP A 70 -2.13 4.29 3.90
N LEU A 71 -0.92 4.11 3.35
CA LEU A 71 -0.35 2.77 3.17
C LEU A 71 -0.12 2.10 4.52
N PHE A 72 0.51 2.81 5.46
CA PHE A 72 0.76 2.28 6.80
C PHE A 72 -0.55 1.83 7.47
N LEU A 73 -1.56 2.70 7.49
CA LEU A 73 -2.86 2.39 8.08
C LEU A 73 -3.55 1.20 7.40
N LEU A 74 -3.50 1.12 6.06
CA LEU A 74 -4.02 -0.02 5.31
C LEU A 74 -3.33 -1.33 5.71
N ILE A 75 -2.00 -1.32 5.89
CA ILE A 75 -1.24 -2.50 6.32
C ILE A 75 -1.61 -2.88 7.76
N LYS A 76 -1.80 -1.91 8.67
CA LYS A 76 -2.25 -2.20 10.03
C LYS A 76 -3.67 -2.79 10.06
N GLU A 77 -4.56 -2.34 9.17
CA GLU A 77 -5.92 -2.86 9.04
C GLU A 77 -5.94 -4.30 8.49
N LEU A 78 -5.14 -4.60 7.47
CA LEU A 78 -5.09 -5.91 6.83
C LEU A 78 -4.25 -6.93 7.62
N GLY A 79 -3.26 -6.46 8.35
CA GLY A 79 -2.17 -7.29 8.86
C GLY A 79 -0.98 -7.30 7.92
N ARG A 80 0.23 -7.31 8.49
CA ARG A 80 1.49 -7.16 7.76
C ARG A 80 1.81 -8.34 6.83
N GLU A 81 1.46 -9.57 7.24
CA GLU A 81 1.67 -10.76 6.42
C GLU A 81 0.77 -10.78 5.17
N ASP A 82 -0.47 -10.35 5.32
CA ASP A 82 -1.47 -10.34 4.24
C ASP A 82 -1.28 -9.16 3.26
N SER A 83 -0.34 -8.26 3.54
CA SER A 83 -0.12 -7.03 2.77
C SER A 83 1.31 -6.89 2.23
N ARG A 84 2.12 -7.95 2.27
CA ARG A 84 3.50 -7.95 1.73
C ARG A 84 3.56 -7.48 0.28
N ASP A 85 2.59 -7.86 -0.55
CA ASP A 85 2.51 -7.45 -1.95
C ASP A 85 2.36 -5.92 -2.10
N LEU A 86 1.67 -5.26 -1.16
CA LEU A 86 1.57 -3.80 -1.15
C LEU A 86 2.91 -3.14 -0.79
N VAL A 87 3.65 -3.71 0.16
CA VAL A 87 4.96 -3.18 0.57
C VAL A 87 5.96 -3.31 -0.58
N ALA A 88 5.91 -4.40 -1.34
CA ALA A 88 6.75 -4.58 -2.53
C ALA A 88 6.44 -3.59 -3.67
N MET A 89 5.22 -3.03 -3.72
CA MET A 89 4.84 -1.98 -4.68
C MET A 89 5.15 -0.56 -4.19
N ALA A 90 5.36 -0.38 -2.89
CA ALA A 90 5.52 0.93 -2.26
C ALA A 90 6.76 1.68 -2.77
N SER A 91 6.68 3.01 -2.74
CA SER A 91 7.87 3.85 -2.95
C SER A 91 8.78 3.83 -1.72
N MET A 92 10.04 4.23 -1.89
CA MET A 92 10.99 4.29 -0.77
C MET A 92 10.48 5.20 0.36
N ASP A 93 9.96 6.38 0.03
CA ASP A 93 9.41 7.32 1.00
C ASP A 93 8.25 6.70 1.81
N GLN A 94 7.40 5.91 1.16
CA GLN A 94 6.31 5.20 1.82
C GLN A 94 6.82 4.11 2.77
N VAL A 95 7.86 3.37 2.36
CA VAL A 95 8.50 2.36 3.21
C VAL A 95 9.20 3.00 4.41
N THR A 96 9.91 4.11 4.21
CA THR A 96 10.56 4.87 5.29
C THR A 96 9.55 5.29 6.35
N VAL A 97 8.40 5.85 5.94
CA VAL A 97 7.33 6.21 6.89
C VAL A 97 6.78 4.98 7.62
N CYS A 98 6.65 3.83 6.96
CA CYS A 98 6.23 2.59 7.64
C CYS A 98 7.24 2.15 8.70
N ILE A 99 8.55 2.27 8.42
CA ILE A 99 9.61 1.98 9.38
C ILE A 99 9.54 2.95 10.56
N ASP A 100 9.44 4.25 10.28
CA ASP A 100 9.35 5.32 11.29
C ASP A 100 8.13 5.19 12.20
N LEU A 101 7.01 4.67 11.69
CA LEU A 101 5.79 4.53 12.47
C LEU A 101 5.73 3.23 13.29
N ASP A 102 6.42 2.16 12.88
CA ASP A 102 6.26 0.83 13.48
C ASP A 102 7.51 0.33 14.22
N SER A 103 8.69 0.89 13.95
CA SER A 103 9.97 0.28 14.36
C SER A 103 10.66 0.99 15.52
N TRP A 104 10.09 2.04 16.08
CA TRP A 104 10.68 2.76 17.22
C TRP A 104 10.09 2.31 18.56
N GLN A 105 10.97 2.07 19.54
CA GLN A 105 10.65 1.81 20.95
C GLN A 105 11.27 2.92 21.80
N GLY A 106 10.58 4.05 21.92
CA GLY A 106 11.19 5.28 22.42
C GLY A 106 12.26 5.77 21.45
N ASP A 107 13.48 5.99 21.93
CA ASP A 107 14.61 6.46 21.10
C ASP A 107 15.46 5.30 20.53
N GLN A 108 15.02 4.05 20.69
CA GLN A 108 15.71 2.87 20.16
C GLN A 108 14.95 2.32 18.97
N LEU A 109 15.68 2.05 17.88
CA LEU A 109 15.12 1.39 16.72
C LEU A 109 15.12 -0.14 16.95
N ASP A 110 13.99 -0.78 16.68
CA ASP A 110 13.85 -2.23 16.70
C ASP A 110 14.37 -2.83 15.39
N ASP A 111 15.53 -3.48 15.48
CA ASP A 111 16.22 -4.06 14.32
C ASP A 111 15.38 -5.13 13.61
N GLU A 112 14.64 -5.94 14.36
CA GLU A 112 13.87 -7.05 13.79
C GLU A 112 12.69 -6.55 12.94
N THR A 113 11.95 -5.57 13.45
CA THR A 113 10.80 -4.94 12.81
C THR A 113 11.24 -4.10 11.61
N SER A 114 12.33 -3.35 11.76
CA SER A 114 12.92 -2.55 10.67
C SER A 114 13.36 -3.46 9.52
N LEU A 115 14.08 -4.55 9.84
CA LEU A 115 14.52 -5.51 8.84
C LEU A 115 13.35 -6.19 8.13
N ASP A 116 12.27 -6.49 8.84
CA ASP A 116 11.06 -7.06 8.21
C ASP A 116 10.44 -6.11 7.18
N TRP A 117 10.51 -4.79 7.40
CA TRP A 117 9.97 -3.80 6.45
C TRP A 117 10.82 -3.75 5.20
N LEU A 118 12.15 -3.73 5.38
CA LEU A 118 13.11 -3.75 4.29
C LEU A 118 12.99 -5.05 3.46
N LEU A 119 12.87 -6.21 4.11
CA LEU A 119 12.71 -7.48 3.41
C LEU A 119 11.38 -7.55 2.64
N ALA A 120 10.29 -7.05 3.22
CA ALA A 120 9.00 -6.97 2.54
C ALA A 120 9.07 -6.05 1.29
N ALA A 121 9.74 -4.89 1.40
CA ALA A 121 9.92 -3.97 0.27
C ALA A 121 10.76 -4.58 -0.86
N LEU A 122 11.74 -5.42 -0.53
CA LEU A 122 12.57 -6.14 -1.51
C LEU A 122 11.89 -7.38 -2.11
N GLY A 123 10.67 -7.72 -1.66
CA GLY A 123 9.99 -8.98 -2.04
C GLY A 123 10.67 -10.23 -1.47
N GLY A 124 11.55 -10.08 -0.48
CA GLY A 124 12.26 -11.17 0.19
C GLY A 124 11.47 -11.78 1.35
N ARG A 125 11.80 -13.03 1.71
CA ARG A 125 11.35 -13.65 2.99
C ARG A 125 12.53 -13.73 3.97
N LYS A 126 12.30 -13.47 5.26
CA LYS A 126 13.29 -13.71 6.32
C LYS A 126 13.82 -15.14 6.21
N LYS A 127 15.13 -15.29 6.00
CA LYS A 127 15.85 -16.50 6.41
C LYS A 127 16.34 -16.24 7.83
N SER A 128 16.02 -17.16 8.74
CA SER A 128 16.45 -17.10 10.13
C SER A 128 17.97 -17.01 10.22
N SER A 129 18.45 -16.02 10.98
CA SER A 129 19.85 -15.71 11.29
C SER A 129 20.64 -14.94 10.23
N CYS A 130 20.65 -13.62 10.35
CA CYS A 130 21.76 -12.80 9.86
C CYS A 130 21.99 -11.67 10.88
N ARG A 131 23.04 -11.82 11.72
CA ARG A 131 23.44 -10.83 12.72
C ARG A 131 24.16 -9.61 12.13
N ASP A 132 24.33 -9.57 10.81
CA ASP A 132 25.19 -8.59 10.14
C ASP A 132 24.41 -7.54 9.32
N CYS A 133 23.07 -7.51 9.39
CA CYS A 133 22.24 -6.56 8.61
C CYS A 133 22.22 -5.11 9.18
N MET A 134 22.85 -4.86 10.32
CA MET A 134 22.83 -3.57 11.03
C MET A 134 23.46 -2.41 10.21
N ILE A 135 24.22 -2.72 9.15
CA ILE A 135 24.89 -1.71 8.32
C ILE A 135 23.93 -1.00 7.35
N LEU A 136 22.81 -1.61 6.96
CA LEU A 136 21.86 -0.99 6.02
C LEU A 136 20.91 0.02 6.68
N ILE A 137 20.70 -0.07 7.99
CA ILE A 137 19.81 0.83 8.74
C ILE A 137 20.44 2.23 8.90
N LEU A 138 21.78 2.31 9.00
CA LEU A 138 22.48 3.59 9.20
C LEU A 138 22.59 4.47 7.95
N ILE A 139 22.31 3.94 6.74
CA ILE A 139 22.43 4.72 5.49
C ILE A 139 21.17 5.56 5.20
N PHE A 140 20.03 5.26 5.84
CA PHE A 140 18.77 5.99 5.62
C PHE A 140 18.48 7.11 6.63
N LEU A 141 19.37 7.32 7.63
CA LEU A 141 19.21 8.33 8.68
C LEU A 141 20.26 9.47 8.62
N TYR A 142 20.99 9.61 7.51
CA TYR A 142 21.91 10.74 7.27
C TYR A 142 21.71 11.35 5.88
#